data_AF-A0A0A9XGD9-F1
#
_entry.id   AF-A0A0A9XGD9-F1
#
_cell.length_a   1.000
_cell.length_b   1.000
_cell.length_c   1.000
_cell.angle_alpha   90.00
_cell.angle_beta   90.00
_cell.angle_gamma   90.00
#
_symmetry.space_group_name_H-M   'P 1'
#
loop_
_entity.id
_entity.type
_entity.pdbx_description
1 polymer ?
#
loop_
_entity_poly.entity_id
_entity_poly.type
_entity_poly.pdbx_seq_one_letter_code
_entity_poly.pdbx_strand_id
1 'polypeptide(L)'
;MPGANHLGESHKLKTIMHHIREQNKLYGAICASPVLALGPLGMLNDVKKATCYPSLENKFPAHVQYVKDCVVKSGNCLTSRGPGTAMLFALAAVTLLRSRSVA
;
A
#
# COMPACT_ATOMS: atom_id res chain seq x y z
N MET A 1 -14.89 -7.70 3.22
CA MET A 1 -13.53 -8.12 3.62
C MET A 1 -13.24 -7.58 5.02
N PRO A 2 -13.67 -8.28 6.09
CA PRO A 2 -13.63 -7.73 7.46
C PRO A 2 -12.22 -7.48 7.98
N GLY A 3 -11.26 -8.35 7.66
CA GLY A 3 -9.88 -8.21 8.13
C GLY A 3 -9.22 -6.88 7.73
N ALA A 4 -9.36 -6.45 6.48
CA ALA A 4 -8.78 -5.19 6.02
C ALA A 4 -9.42 -3.95 6.69
N ASN A 5 -10.72 -4.00 6.95
CA ASN A 5 -11.41 -2.94 7.71
C ASN A 5 -10.91 -2.87 9.15
N HIS A 6 -10.81 -4.02 9.84
CA HIS A 6 -10.28 -4.06 11.21
C HIS A 6 -8.85 -3.51 11.30
N LEU A 7 -8.02 -3.74 10.27
CA LEU A 7 -6.69 -3.12 10.19
C LEU A 7 -6.79 -1.60 10.05
N GLY A 8 -7.70 -1.08 9.22
CA GLY A 8 -7.95 0.37 9.10
C GLY A 8 -8.46 1.04 10.37
N GLU A 9 -9.16 0.30 11.22
CA GLU A 9 -9.71 0.77 12.50
C GLU A 9 -8.76 0.57 13.69
N SER A 10 -7.66 -0.16 13.51
CA SER A 10 -6.72 -0.49 14.58
C SER A 10 -5.84 0.70 14.98
N HIS A 11 -6.07 1.23 16.18
CA HIS A 11 -5.23 2.29 16.75
C HIS A 11 -3.76 1.87 16.91
N LYS A 12 -3.52 0.62 17.31
CA LYS A 12 -2.16 0.07 17.43
C LYS A 12 -1.44 0.06 16.08
N LEU A 13 -2.12 -0.37 15.02
CA LEU A 13 -1.54 -0.38 13.69
C LEU A 13 -1.29 1.05 13.19
N LYS A 14 -2.21 1.99 13.46
CA LYS A 14 -2.03 3.41 13.14
C LYS A 14 -0.72 3.94 13.69
N THR A 15 -0.45 3.74 14.98
CA THR A 15 0.80 4.19 15.63
C THR A 15 2.04 3.58 14.97
N ILE A 16 2.02 2.26 14.69
CA ILE A 16 3.14 1.57 14.02
C ILE A 16 3.38 2.15 12.62
N MET A 17 2.33 2.32 11.82
CA MET A 17 2.43 2.80 10.45
C MET A 17 2.93 4.25 10.37
N HIS A 18 2.46 5.12 11.27
CA HIS A 18 2.98 6.49 11.34
C HIS A 18 4.45 6.52 11.73
N HIS A 19 4.87 5.70 12.70
CA HIS A 19 6.28 5.60 13.09
C HIS A 19 7.17 5.13 11.92
N ILE A 20 6.71 4.16 11.13
CA ILE A 20 7.40 3.72 9.90
C ILE A 20 7.52 4.87 8.90
N ARG A 21 6.44 5.65 8.71
CA ARG A 21 6.43 6.80 7.78
C ARG A 21 7.37 7.92 8.23
N GLU A 22 7.38 8.26 9.52
CA GLU A 22 8.27 9.27 10.12
C GLU A 22 9.75 8.90 9.93
N GLN A 23 10.07 7.61 9.98
CA GLN A 23 11.41 7.09 9.69
C GLN A 23 11.74 7.02 8.20
N ASN A 24 10.86 7.50 7.32
CA ASN A 24 11.01 7.46 5.87
C ASN A 24 11.28 6.04 5.33
N LYS A 25 10.68 5.01 5.96
CA LYS A 25 10.82 3.61 5.57
C LYS A 25 9.78 3.20 4.53
N LEU A 26 10.11 2.15 3.77
CA LEU A 26 9.17 1.51 2.84
C LEU A 26 7.97 0.93 3.61
N TYR A 27 6.77 1.17 3.09
CA TYR A 27 5.55 0.52 3.55
C TYR A 27 4.67 0.16 2.36
N GLY A 28 3.70 -0.72 2.55
CA GLY A 28 2.84 -1.12 1.44
C GLY A 28 1.66 -1.97 1.81
N ALA A 29 0.76 -2.14 0.85
CA ALA A 29 -0.46 -2.91 0.99
C ALA A 29 -0.86 -3.55 -0.34
N ILE A 30 -1.50 -4.71 -0.27
CA ILE A 30 -1.98 -5.45 -1.45
C ILE A 30 -3.47 -5.74 -1.33
N CYS A 31 -4.13 -5.92 -2.47
CA CYS A 31 -5.54 -6.31 -2.54
C CYS A 31 -6.44 -5.19 -2.00
N ALA A 32 -7.21 -5.46 -0.95
CA ALA A 32 -8.17 -4.51 -0.38
C ALA A 32 -7.52 -3.47 0.55
N SER A 33 -6.38 -3.85 1.14
CA SER A 33 -5.71 -3.07 2.18
C SER A 33 -5.22 -1.67 1.75
N PRO A 34 -4.87 -1.37 0.48
CA PRO A 34 -4.55 0.00 0.07
C PRO A 34 -5.66 1.00 0.42
N VAL A 35 -6.92 0.70 0.13
CA VAL A 35 -8.02 1.64 0.41
C VAL A 35 -8.69 1.39 1.75
N LEU A 36 -8.78 0.13 2.21
CA LEU A 36 -9.48 -0.21 3.46
C LEU A 36 -8.60 -0.10 4.71
N ALA A 37 -7.27 -0.16 4.58
CA ALA A 37 -6.34 0.02 5.70
C ALA A 37 -5.52 1.30 5.54
N LEU A 38 -4.75 1.47 4.46
CA LEU A 38 -3.89 2.67 4.34
C LEU A 38 -4.69 3.98 4.26
N GLY A 39 -5.87 3.96 3.64
CA GLY A 39 -6.78 5.11 3.59
C GLY A 39 -7.17 5.62 4.98
N PRO A 40 -7.91 4.84 5.80
CA PRO A 40 -8.31 5.23 7.16
C PRO A 40 -7.14 5.56 8.10
N LEU A 41 -5.99 4.92 7.90
CA LEU A 41 -4.77 5.21 8.66
C LEU A 41 -4.07 6.51 8.23
N GLY A 42 -4.57 7.22 7.22
CA GLY A 42 -3.99 8.47 6.71
C GLY A 42 -2.65 8.27 5.98
N MET A 43 -2.36 7.04 5.56
CA MET A 43 -1.11 6.64 4.91
C MET A 43 -1.11 6.95 3.40
N LEU A 44 -2.21 7.45 2.86
CA LEU A 44 -2.34 7.86 1.45
C LEU A 44 -2.27 9.38 1.24
N ASN A 45 -2.08 10.18 2.28
CA ASN A 45 -2.13 11.65 2.18
C ASN A 45 -1.10 12.21 1.19
N ASP A 46 0.12 11.67 1.20
CA ASP A 46 1.22 12.09 0.31
C ASP A 46 1.39 11.19 -0.93
N VAL A 47 0.44 10.28 -1.16
CA VAL A 47 0.48 9.31 -2.26
C VAL A 47 -0.23 9.92 -3.46
N LYS A 48 0.49 10.07 -4.58
CA LYS A 48 -0.08 10.61 -5.83
C LYS A 48 -0.73 9.55 -6.71
N LYS A 49 -0.19 8.32 -6.68
CA LYS A 49 -0.67 7.20 -7.50
C LYS A 49 -0.63 5.89 -6.72
N ALA A 50 -1.65 5.06 -6.90
CA ALA A 50 -1.74 3.76 -6.24
C ALA A 50 -2.59 2.78 -7.05
N THR A 51 -2.54 1.50 -6.66
CA THR A 51 -3.45 0.47 -7.15
C THR A 51 -4.07 -0.30 -6.00
N CYS A 52 -5.14 -1.04 -6.27
CA CYS A 52 -5.82 -1.89 -5.30
C CYS A 52 -6.57 -3.03 -6.00
N TYR A 53 -7.26 -3.84 -5.21
CA TYR A 53 -8.20 -4.84 -5.70
C TYR A 53 -9.24 -4.20 -6.64
N PRO A 54 -9.49 -4.80 -7.82
CA PRO A 54 -10.56 -4.35 -8.71
C PRO A 54 -11.90 -4.27 -7.96
N SER A 55 -12.75 -3.30 -8.31
CA SER A 55 -14.00 -2.98 -7.60
C SER A 55 -13.86 -2.21 -6.29
N LEU A 56 -12.63 -1.83 -5.90
CA LEU A 56 -12.38 -0.96 -4.75
C LEU A 56 -11.70 0.36 -5.12
N GLU A 57 -11.42 0.60 -6.40
CA GLU A 57 -10.78 1.82 -6.91
C GLU A 57 -11.50 3.11 -6.50
N ASN A 58 -12.84 3.08 -6.43
CA ASN A 58 -13.67 4.24 -6.07
C ASN A 58 -13.53 4.66 -4.60
N LYS A 59 -12.80 3.89 -3.78
CA LYS A 59 -12.53 4.22 -2.37
C LYS A 59 -11.23 5.00 -2.16
N PHE A 60 -10.45 5.25 -3.22
CA PHE A 60 -9.29 6.13 -3.10
C PHE A 60 -9.72 7.56 -2.79
N PRO A 61 -8.93 8.31 -1.99
CA PRO A 61 -9.08 9.75 -1.89
C PRO A 61 -8.96 10.42 -3.27
N ALA A 62 -9.66 11.55 -3.48
CA ALA A 62 -9.72 12.22 -4.78
C ALA A 62 -8.35 12.64 -5.36
N HIS A 63 -7.35 12.87 -4.49
CA HIS A 63 -6.00 13.25 -4.91
C HIS A 63 -5.13 12.05 -5.35
N VAL A 64 -5.57 10.82 -5.11
CA VAL A 64 -4.84 9.60 -5.46
C VAL A 64 -5.30 9.11 -6.82
N GLN A 65 -4.41 9.13 -7.81
CA GLN A 65 -4.67 8.56 -9.12
C GLN A 65 -4.63 7.02 -9.06
N TYR A 66 -5.76 6.37 -9.32
CA TYR A 66 -5.81 4.93 -9.51
C TYR A 66 -5.16 4.53 -10.85
N VAL A 67 -4.31 3.51 -10.82
CA VAL A 67 -3.71 2.90 -12.01
C VAL A 67 -3.83 1.37 -11.99
N LYS A 68 -3.81 0.73 -13.16
CA LYS A 68 -4.05 -0.71 -13.32
C LYS A 68 -2.78 -1.56 -13.31
N ASP A 69 -1.61 -0.97 -13.12
CA ASP A 69 -0.34 -1.68 -13.01
C ASP A 69 -0.37 -2.73 -11.88
N CYS A 70 0.36 -3.85 -12.07
CA CYS A 70 0.38 -4.92 -11.08
C CYS A 70 0.97 -4.48 -9.74
N VAL A 71 1.95 -3.58 -9.77
CA VAL A 71 2.62 -3.01 -8.60
C VAL A 71 2.87 -1.53 -8.86
N VAL A 72 2.55 -0.68 -7.89
CA VAL A 72 2.72 0.77 -7.98
C VAL A 72 3.53 1.27 -6.80
N LYS A 73 4.64 1.94 -7.08
CA LYS A 73 5.41 2.71 -6.10
C LYS A 73 5.10 4.20 -6.25
N SER A 74 4.75 4.85 -5.14
CA SER A 74 4.63 6.31 -5.03
C SER A 74 5.32 6.76 -3.75
N GLY A 75 6.48 7.40 -3.87
CA GLY A 75 7.36 7.65 -2.73
C GLY A 75 7.75 6.32 -2.06
N ASN A 76 7.49 6.20 -0.76
CA ASN A 76 7.73 4.97 0.02
C ASN A 76 6.50 4.05 0.13
N CYS A 77 5.38 4.41 -0.50
CA CYS A 77 4.19 3.57 -0.54
C CYS A 77 4.26 2.60 -1.72
N LEU A 78 4.21 1.30 -1.45
CA LEU A 78 4.12 0.24 -2.45
C LEU A 78 2.71 -0.39 -2.40
N THR A 79 2.00 -0.39 -3.52
CA THR A 79 0.65 -0.99 -3.60
C THR A 79 0.55 -2.03 -4.71
N SER A 80 -0.37 -3.00 -4.54
CA SER A 80 -0.61 -4.06 -5.53
C SER A 80 -2.05 -4.57 -5.50
N ARG A 81 -2.45 -5.32 -6.54
CA ARG A 81 -3.86 -5.57 -6.89
C ARG A 81 -4.49 -6.78 -6.21
N GLY A 82 -3.77 -7.89 -6.03
CA GLY A 82 -4.39 -9.10 -5.47
C GLY A 82 -3.48 -10.32 -5.49
N PRO A 83 -4.03 -11.53 -5.23
CA PRO A 83 -3.25 -12.75 -5.17
C PRO A 83 -2.41 -13.02 -6.43
N GLY A 84 -2.96 -12.75 -7.61
CA GLY A 84 -2.25 -12.92 -8.90
C GLY A 84 -1.06 -11.97 -9.09
N THR A 85 -0.94 -10.91 -8.28
CA THR A 85 0.18 -9.96 -8.32
C THR A 85 1.07 -10.04 -7.07
N ALA A 86 0.84 -11.01 -6.18
CA ALA A 86 1.57 -11.13 -4.91
C ALA A 86 3.06 -11.40 -5.10
N MET A 87 3.43 -12.27 -6.06
CA MET A 87 4.83 -12.54 -6.41
C MET A 87 5.54 -11.28 -6.91
N LEU A 88 4.90 -10.51 -7.79
CA LEU A 88 5.44 -9.25 -8.31
C LEU A 88 5.60 -8.21 -7.19
N PHE A 89 4.62 -8.14 -6.28
CA PHE A 89 4.68 -7.26 -5.11
C PHE A 89 5.85 -7.63 -4.18
N ALA A 90 6.03 -8.91 -3.88
CA ALA A 90 7.12 -9.41 -3.05
C ALA A 90 8.48 -9.11 -3.70
N LEU A 91 8.64 -9.39 -4.99
CA LEU A 91 9.88 -9.12 -5.72
C LEU A 91 10.20 -7.61 -5.74
N ALA A 92 9.20 -6.76 -5.97
CA ALA A 92 9.36 -5.32 -5.89
C ALA A 92 9.78 -4.86 -4.49
N ALA A 93 9.18 -5.41 -3.43
CA ALA A 93 9.57 -5.10 -2.06
C ALA A 93 11.01 -5.52 -1.76
N VAL A 94 11.43 -6.73 -2.16
CA VAL A 94 12.82 -7.21 -2.00
C VAL A 94 13.80 -6.30 -2.75
N THR A 95 13.49 -5.95 -4.00
CA THR A 95 14.32 -5.07 -4.83
C THR A 95 14.48 -3.68 -4.22
N LEU A 96 13.48 -3.19 -3.50
CA LEU A 96 13.52 -1.88 -2.83
C LEU A 96 14.21 -1.92 -1.47
N LEU A 97 14.16 -3.05 -0.76
CA LEU A 97 14.76 -3.23 0.56
C LEU A 97 16.22 -3.70 0.50
N ARG A 98 16.64 -4.30 -0.60
CA ARG A 98 18.02 -4.72 -0.83
C ARG A 98 18.72 -3.76 -1.77
N SER A 99 19.96 -3.40 -1.42
CA SER A 99 20.90 -2.84 -2.39
C SER A 99 21.03 -3.82 -3.56
N ARG A 100 21.03 -3.31 -4.80
CA ARG A 100 20.85 -3.98 -6.11
C ARG A 100 21.60 -5.30 -6.42
N SER A 101 22.31 -5.94 -5.50
CA SER A 101 23.10 -7.16 -5.73
C SER A 101 22.33 -8.48 -5.57
N VAL A 102 21.01 -8.46 -5.32
CA VAL A 102 20.21 -9.69 -5.11
C VAL A 102 18.86 -9.57 -5.81
N ALA A 103 18.86 -9.63 -7.13
CA ALA A 103 17.69 -9.89 -7.97
C ALA A 103 18.16 -10.46 -9.31
#